data_AF-A0AAE5CRU8-F1
#
_entry.id   AF-A0AAE5CRU8-F1
#
_cell.length_a   1.000
_cell.length_b   1.000
_cell.length_c   1.000
_cell.angle_alpha   90.00
_cell.angle_beta   90.00
_cell.angle_gamma   90.00
#
_symmetry.space_group_name_H-M   'P 1'
#
loop_
_entity.id
_entity.type
_entity.pdbx_description
1 polymer ?
#
loop_
_entity_poly.entity_id
_entity_poly.type
_entity_poly.pdbx_seq_one_letter_code
_entity_poly.pdbx_strand_id
1 'polypeptide(L)'
;MGADPNPPALVAISYPSPDRAQGVAEYLMSIQDGTTPFKSSPNVCAGDTVIKVYISPTPVPSKGHLCQVMAKADPRHLTYCFYVASYVSEEQLSVFYSFFDLANHYVLTVAHGDKLLLDTINLIKYTINRRGV
;
A
#
# COMPACT_ATOMS: atom_id res chain seq x y z
N MET A 1 -16.36 -26.45 4.77
CA MET A 1 -15.02 -25.85 4.75
C MET A 1 -15.05 -24.78 3.67
N GLY A 2 -15.10 -23.50 4.06
CA GLY A 2 -15.07 -22.42 3.07
C GLY A 2 -13.76 -22.47 2.30
N ALA A 3 -13.82 -22.33 0.98
CA ALA A 3 -12.63 -22.13 0.17
C ALA A 3 -11.82 -20.98 0.79
N ASP A 4 -10.51 -21.19 0.94
CA ASP A 4 -9.60 -20.16 1.42
C ASP A 4 -9.82 -18.91 0.56
N PRO A 5 -10.26 -17.77 1.12
CA PRO A 5 -10.48 -16.58 0.33
C PRO A 5 -9.15 -16.20 -0.33
N ASN A 6 -9.17 -16.09 -1.67
CA ASN A 6 -7.98 -15.70 -2.42
C ASN A 6 -7.36 -14.45 -1.77
N PRO A 7 -6.09 -14.51 -1.31
CA PRO A 7 -5.50 -13.39 -0.62
C PRO A 7 -5.39 -12.20 -1.59
N PRO A 8 -5.70 -10.98 -1.14
CA PRO A 8 -5.55 -9.81 -1.98
C PRO A 8 -4.07 -9.55 -2.26
N ALA A 9 -3.78 -8.85 -3.36
CA ALA A 9 -2.46 -8.28 -3.56
C ALA A 9 -2.10 -7.35 -2.39
N LEU A 10 -0.84 -7.29 -2.01
CA LEU A 10 -0.39 -6.59 -0.81
C LEU A 10 0.82 -5.69 -1.08
N VAL A 11 0.76 -4.50 -0.51
CA VAL A 11 1.92 -3.62 -0.33
C VAL A 11 2.06 -3.37 1.17
N ALA A 12 3.23 -3.66 1.73
CA ALA A 12 3.52 -3.42 3.13
C ALA A 12 4.76 -2.54 3.29
N ILE A 13 4.67 -1.51 4.13
CA ILE A 13 5.82 -0.69 4.50
C ILE A 13 6.43 -1.29 5.76
N SER A 14 7.61 -1.91 5.63
CA SER A 14 8.27 -2.57 6.75
C SER A 14 9.14 -1.60 7.55
N TYR A 15 8.99 -1.60 8.87
CA TYR A 15 9.79 -0.81 9.80
C TYR A 15 10.61 -1.71 10.75
N PRO A 16 11.82 -1.27 11.16
CA PRO A 16 12.71 -2.05 12.00
C PRO A 16 12.25 -2.14 13.47
N SER A 17 11.29 -1.32 13.88
CA SER A 17 10.77 -1.26 15.25
C SER A 17 9.24 -1.28 15.24
N PRO A 18 8.61 -1.98 16.21
CA PRO A 18 7.15 -2.00 16.35
C PRO A 18 6.60 -0.60 16.65
N ASP A 19 7.25 0.19 17.51
CA ASP A 19 6.82 1.56 17.84
C ASP A 19 6.86 2.48 16.62
N ARG A 20 7.89 2.32 15.76
CA ARG A 20 7.98 3.08 14.50
C ARG A 20 6.90 2.65 13.52
N ALA A 21 6.65 1.35 13.39
CA ALA A 21 5.56 0.83 12.57
C ALA A 21 4.22 1.41 13.02
N GLN A 22 3.95 1.37 14.33
CA GLN A 22 2.73 1.88 14.93
C GLN A 22 2.55 3.38 14.71
N GLY A 23 3.56 4.19 15.05
CA GLY A 23 3.48 5.65 14.90
C GLY A 23 3.30 6.08 13.44
N VAL A 24 3.89 5.35 12.49
CA VAL A 24 3.64 5.62 11.07
C VAL A 24 2.24 5.19 10.65
N ALA A 25 1.76 4.03 11.10
CA ALA A 25 0.41 3.57 10.80
C ALA A 25 -0.65 4.58 11.28
N GLU A 26 -0.51 5.08 12.50
CA GLU A 26 -1.37 6.13 13.07
C GLU A 26 -1.29 7.44 12.28
N TYR A 27 -0.08 7.87 11.91
CA TYR A 27 0.10 9.04 11.06
C TYR A 27 -0.58 8.88 9.69
N LEU A 28 -0.37 7.76 9.01
CA LEU A 28 -1.00 7.48 7.72
C LEU A 28 -2.53 7.43 7.83
N MET A 29 -3.07 6.87 8.91
CA MET A 29 -4.51 6.90 9.20
C MET A 29 -5.04 8.32 9.44
N SER A 30 -4.23 9.21 10.04
CA SER A 30 -4.64 10.59 10.31
C SER A 30 -4.72 11.47 9.06
N ILE A 31 -3.98 11.12 8.00
CA ILE A 31 -3.91 11.91 6.77
C ILE A 31 -4.75 11.34 5.62
N GLN A 32 -5.16 10.08 5.69
CA GLN A 32 -5.97 9.47 4.63
C GLN A 32 -7.40 10.05 4.60
N ASP A 33 -7.98 10.11 3.42
CA ASP A 33 -9.28 10.72 3.10
C ASP A 33 -10.24 9.73 2.39
N GLY A 34 -9.97 8.43 2.50
CA GLY A 34 -10.81 7.37 1.94
C GLY A 34 -12.09 7.13 2.74
N THR A 35 -13.02 6.41 2.14
CA THR A 35 -14.25 6.00 2.82
C THR A 35 -13.94 4.87 3.79
N THR A 36 -14.51 4.90 4.99
CA THR A 36 -14.45 3.77 5.94
C THR A 36 -15.72 2.92 5.76
N PRO A 37 -15.68 1.82 4.98
CA PRO A 37 -16.91 1.10 4.61
C PRO A 37 -17.53 0.33 5.78
N PHE A 38 -16.72 -0.03 6.78
CA PHE A 38 -17.15 -0.85 7.91
C PHE A 38 -17.15 -0.03 9.20
N LYS A 39 -18.32 0.20 9.79
CA LYS A 39 -18.42 0.85 11.12
C LYS A 39 -17.71 0.05 12.21
N SER A 40 -17.63 -1.27 12.08
CA SER A 40 -16.93 -2.16 13.01
C SER A 40 -15.41 -2.14 12.85
N SER A 41 -14.88 -1.56 11.78
CA SER A 41 -13.46 -1.62 11.44
C SER A 41 -12.99 -0.25 10.91
N PRO A 42 -12.82 0.74 11.81
CA PRO A 42 -12.45 2.11 11.45
C PRO A 42 -11.04 2.23 10.85
N ASN A 43 -10.23 1.19 11.00
CA ASN A 43 -8.90 1.01 10.42
C ASN A 43 -8.91 0.58 8.95
N VAL A 44 -10.08 0.25 8.38
CA VAL A 44 -10.23 -0.12 6.98
C VAL A 44 -10.73 1.08 6.18
N CYS A 45 -9.93 1.56 5.24
CA CYS A 45 -10.32 2.66 4.36
C CYS A 45 -10.24 2.21 2.91
N ALA A 46 -11.22 2.59 2.09
CA ALA A 46 -11.34 2.16 0.71
C ALA A 46 -11.44 3.35 -0.26
N GLY A 47 -10.90 3.16 -1.46
CA GLY A 47 -11.02 4.11 -2.57
C GLY A 47 -9.81 5.00 -2.79
N ASP A 48 -10.04 6.14 -3.42
CA ASP A 48 -9.00 7.12 -3.73
C ASP A 48 -8.56 7.84 -2.45
N THR A 49 -7.53 7.29 -1.82
CA THR A 49 -6.87 7.91 -0.66
C THR A 49 -5.73 8.85 -1.10
N VAL A 50 -5.33 9.75 -0.22
CA VAL A 50 -4.20 10.66 -0.41
C VAL A 50 -2.86 9.93 -0.54
N ILE A 51 -2.78 8.72 0.00
CA ILE A 51 -1.61 7.86 -0.06
C ILE A 51 -1.65 7.15 -1.41
N LYS A 52 -0.66 7.37 -2.27
CA LYS A 52 -0.57 6.73 -3.59
C LYS A 52 0.58 5.73 -3.61
N VAL A 53 0.34 4.59 -4.25
CA VAL A 53 1.39 3.63 -4.61
C VAL A 53 1.67 3.78 -6.09
N TYR A 54 2.95 3.86 -6.44
CA TYR A 54 3.42 3.90 -7.81
C TYR A 54 4.52 2.87 -7.98
N ILE A 55 4.38 2.01 -8.99
CA ILE A 55 5.43 1.07 -9.38
C ILE A 55 5.91 1.48 -10.77
N SER A 56 7.19 1.82 -10.89
CA SER A 56 7.76 2.23 -12.17
C SER A 56 7.67 1.08 -13.18
N PRO A 57 7.14 1.31 -14.40
CA PRO A 57 7.07 0.27 -15.41
C PRO A 57 8.44 -0.08 -15.97
N THR A 58 9.42 0.82 -15.85
CA THR A 58 10.78 0.61 -16.37
C THR A 58 11.69 0.10 -15.26
N PRO A 59 12.23 -1.13 -15.36
CA PRO A 59 13.14 -1.64 -14.36
C PRO A 59 14.50 -0.94 -14.44
N VAL A 60 15.15 -0.81 -13.28
CA VAL A 60 16.56 -0.42 -13.19
C VAL A 60 17.43 -1.67 -13.27
N PRO A 61 18.47 -1.70 -14.13
CA PRO A 61 19.38 -2.84 -14.20
C PRO A 61 19.89 -3.23 -12.82
N SER A 62 19.96 -4.55 -12.56
CA SER A 62 20.34 -5.18 -11.28
C SER A 62 19.53 -4.83 -10.03
N LYS A 63 18.47 -4.02 -10.14
CA LYS A 63 17.61 -3.65 -9.00
C LYS A 63 16.15 -4.07 -9.17
N GLY A 64 15.63 -4.05 -10.40
CA GLY A 64 14.21 -4.31 -10.68
C GLY A 64 13.36 -3.03 -10.72
N HIS A 65 12.09 -3.14 -10.38
CA HIS A 65 11.12 -2.03 -10.47
C HIS A 65 11.10 -1.20 -9.19
N LEU A 66 11.09 0.13 -9.31
CA LEU A 66 10.96 1.02 -8.16
C LEU A 66 9.50 1.10 -7.71
N CYS A 67 9.19 0.57 -6.53
CA CYS A 67 7.90 0.73 -5.85
C CYS A 67 8.00 1.89 -4.85
N GLN A 68 7.11 2.86 -4.98
CA GLN A 68 7.08 4.09 -4.19
C GLN A 68 5.72 4.21 -3.51
N VAL A 69 5.73 4.53 -2.22
CA VAL A 69 4.52 4.92 -1.47
C VAL A 69 4.70 6.37 -1.04
N MET A 70 3.77 7.21 -1.45
CA MET A 70 3.88 8.66 -1.28
C MET A 70 2.55 9.27 -0.85
N ALA A 71 2.59 10.30 -0.02
CA ALA A 71 1.41 11.07 0.36
C ALA A 71 1.72 12.56 0.39
N LYS A 72 0.73 13.37 0.04
CA LYS A 72 0.74 14.82 0.23
C LYS A 72 -0.28 15.17 1.30
N ALA A 73 -0.03 16.19 2.11
CA ALA A 73 -1.04 16.65 3.07
C ALA A 73 -2.22 17.36 2.36
N ASP A 74 -1.96 17.99 1.21
CA ASP A 74 -2.96 18.59 0.32
C ASP A 74 -2.55 18.24 -1.13
N PRO A 75 -3.47 17.81 -2.01
CA PRO A 75 -3.16 17.50 -3.40
C PRO A 75 -2.44 18.62 -4.17
N ARG A 76 -2.66 19.89 -3.77
CA ARG A 76 -2.04 21.10 -4.35
C ARG A 76 -0.60 21.31 -3.89
N HIS A 77 -0.15 20.67 -2.82
CA HIS A 77 1.22 20.81 -2.35
C HIS A 77 2.23 20.27 -3.37
N LEU A 78 3.38 20.94 -3.48
CA LEU A 78 4.50 20.46 -4.30
C LEU A 78 5.38 19.45 -3.54
N THR A 79 5.27 19.40 -2.22
CA THR A 79 6.04 18.53 -1.34
C THR A 79 5.21 17.34 -0.87
N TYR A 80 5.87 16.20 -0.72
CA TYR A 80 5.29 15.02 -0.08
C TYR A 80 5.48 15.11 1.43
N CYS A 81 4.43 14.85 2.20
CA CYS A 81 4.51 14.72 3.66
C CYS A 81 4.90 13.29 4.10
N PHE A 82 4.91 12.35 3.15
CA PHE A 82 5.37 10.98 3.35
C PHE A 82 5.94 10.43 2.04
N TYR A 83 7.10 9.78 2.12
CA TYR A 83 7.72 9.10 0.99
C TYR A 83 8.58 7.93 1.48
N VAL A 84 8.33 6.74 0.94
CA VAL A 84 9.18 5.57 1.08
C VAL A 84 9.25 4.84 -0.25
N ALA A 85 10.37 4.18 -0.51
CA ALA A 85 10.54 3.43 -1.75
C ALA A 85 11.44 2.22 -1.54
N SER A 86 11.17 1.16 -2.31
CA SER A 86 12.02 -0.02 -2.40
C SER A 86 12.00 -0.52 -3.84
N TYR A 87 13.05 -1.22 -4.23
CA TYR A 87 13.02 -1.99 -5.46
C TYR A 87 12.34 -3.34 -5.22
N VAL A 88 11.60 -3.81 -6.23
CA VAL A 88 10.95 -5.11 -6.28
C VAL A 88 11.38 -5.84 -7.55
N SER A 89 11.55 -7.16 -7.44
CA SER A 89 11.88 -8.01 -8.58
C SER A 89 10.71 -8.14 -9.55
N GLU A 90 11.00 -8.56 -10.78
CA GLU A 90 9.99 -8.89 -11.78
C GLU A 90 9.06 -10.02 -11.31
N GLU A 91 9.62 -11.03 -10.62
CA GLU A 91 8.85 -12.14 -10.04
C GLU A 91 7.84 -11.64 -8.99
N GLN A 92 8.29 -10.84 -8.02
CA GLN A 92 7.40 -10.25 -7.00
C GLN A 92 6.30 -9.40 -7.64
N LEU A 93 6.63 -8.64 -8.69
CA LEU A 93 5.68 -7.80 -9.39
C LEU A 93 4.66 -8.62 -10.19
N SER A 94 5.09 -9.71 -10.83
CA SER A 94 4.21 -10.65 -11.55
C SER A 94 3.23 -11.33 -10.60
N VAL A 95 3.70 -11.79 -9.44
CA VAL A 95 2.84 -12.39 -8.40
C VAL A 95 1.85 -11.35 -7.86
N PHE A 96 2.32 -10.13 -7.56
CA PHE A 96 1.45 -9.05 -7.12
C PHE A 96 0.31 -8.77 -8.12
N TYR A 97 0.63 -8.64 -9.41
CA TYR A 97 -0.39 -8.38 -10.42
C TYR A 97 -1.34 -9.56 -10.60
N SER A 98 -0.86 -10.79 -10.48
CA SER A 98 -1.73 -11.98 -10.53
C SER A 98 -2.81 -11.95 -9.43
N PHE A 99 -2.43 -11.58 -8.20
CA PHE A 99 -3.40 -11.40 -7.10
C PHE A 99 -4.30 -10.17 -7.30
N PHE A 100 -3.74 -9.07 -7.83
CA PHE A 100 -4.49 -7.84 -8.08
C PHE A 100 -5.58 -8.05 -9.14
N ASP A 101 -5.25 -8.72 -10.24
CA ASP A 101 -6.18 -8.99 -11.34
C ASP A 101 -7.31 -9.95 -10.89
N LEU A 102 -7.00 -10.87 -9.97
CA LEU A 102 -7.99 -11.78 -9.38
C LEU A 102 -8.93 -11.06 -8.40
N ALA A 103 -8.38 -10.22 -7.53
CA ALA A 103 -9.14 -9.56 -6.46
C ALA A 103 -9.76 -8.22 -6.89
N ASN A 104 -9.32 -7.64 -8.01
CA ASN A 104 -9.61 -6.27 -8.46
C ASN A 104 -9.27 -5.17 -7.44
N HIS A 105 -8.41 -5.48 -6.47
CA HIS A 105 -7.91 -4.54 -5.48
C HIS A 105 -6.60 -5.05 -4.87
N TYR A 106 -5.87 -4.14 -4.21
CA TYR A 106 -4.77 -4.49 -3.31
C TYR A 106 -4.95 -3.77 -1.97
N VAL A 107 -4.27 -4.30 -0.96
CA VAL A 107 -4.19 -3.72 0.38
C VAL A 107 -2.84 -3.02 0.53
N LEU A 108 -2.85 -1.79 1.07
CA LEU A 108 -1.66 -1.14 1.61
C LEU A 108 -1.74 -1.12 3.14
N THR A 109 -0.67 -1.59 3.79
CA THR A 109 -0.53 -1.59 5.26
C THR A 109 0.92 -1.32 5.69
N VAL A 110 1.16 -1.37 6.99
CA VAL A 110 2.48 -1.25 7.62
C VAL A 110 2.83 -2.58 8.28
N ALA A 111 4.12 -2.90 8.36
CA ALA A 111 4.62 -4.14 8.96
C ALA A 111 5.82 -3.91 9.87
N HIS A 112 6.04 -4.85 10.80
CA HIS A 112 7.28 -5.02 11.55
C HIS A 112 7.66 -6.50 11.56
N GLY A 113 8.82 -6.84 10.97
CA GLY A 113 9.16 -8.24 10.69
C GLY A 113 8.07 -8.89 9.84
N ASP A 114 7.59 -10.05 10.26
CA ASP A 114 6.52 -10.79 9.58
C ASP A 114 5.11 -10.36 10.03
N LYS A 115 4.98 -9.40 10.94
CA LYS A 115 3.69 -8.95 11.48
C LYS A 115 3.16 -7.75 10.69
N LEU A 116 2.03 -7.95 10.01
CA LEU A 116 1.23 -6.87 9.41
C LEU A 116 0.40 -6.16 10.49
N LEU A 117 0.34 -4.83 10.47
CA LEU A 117 -0.45 -4.00 11.38
C LEU A 117 -1.85 -3.75 10.81
N LEU A 118 -2.55 -4.83 10.42
CA LEU A 118 -3.88 -4.75 9.81
C LEU A 118 -4.92 -4.14 10.75
N ASP A 119 -4.76 -4.30 12.06
CA ASP A 119 -5.64 -3.69 13.09
C ASP A 119 -5.47 -2.17 13.19
N THR A 120 -4.38 -1.63 12.65
CA THR A 120 -4.07 -0.19 12.72
C THR A 120 -4.35 0.51 11.39
N ILE A 121 -3.97 -0.11 10.27
CA ILE A 121 -4.16 0.46 8.94
C ILE A 121 -4.35 -0.61 7.88
N ASN A 122 -5.45 -0.50 7.14
CA ASN A 122 -5.76 -1.35 6.01
C ASN A 122 -6.41 -0.52 4.90
N LEU A 123 -5.60 -0.09 3.93
CA LEU A 123 -6.08 0.75 2.82
C LEU A 123 -6.36 -0.11 1.59
N ILE A 124 -7.64 -0.30 1.27
CA ILE A 124 -8.12 -0.99 0.08
C ILE A 124 -8.05 -0.06 -1.11
N LYS A 125 -7.27 -0.45 -2.13
CA LYS A 125 -7.03 0.35 -3.34
C LYS A 125 -7.37 -0.42 -4.60
N TYR A 126 -8.10 0.26 -5.48
CA TYR A 126 -8.59 -0.30 -6.75
C TYR A 126 -7.72 0.10 -7.95
N THR A 127 -6.87 1.10 -7.80
CA THR A 127 -6.03 1.61 -8.87
C THR A 127 -4.56 1.57 -8.47
N ILE A 128 -3.74 1.08 -9.40
CA ILE A 128 -2.29 1.21 -9.33
C ILE A 128 -1.86 2.15 -10.44
N ASN A 129 -1.19 3.24 -10.09
CA ASN A 129 -0.76 4.22 -11.06
C ASN A 129 0.33 3.61 -11.94
N ARG A 130 -0.04 3.26 -13.18
CA ARG A 130 0.87 2.87 -14.25
C ARG A 130 0.98 4.07 -15.19
N ARG A 131 1.94 4.99 -14.99
CA ARG A 131 2.21 5.97 -16.06
C ARG A 131 2.94 5.22 -17.18
N GLY A 132 2.21 4.87 -18.23
CA GLY A 132 2.73 4.07 -19.35
C GLY A 132 1.68 3.50 -20.32
N VAL A 133 0.40 3.90 -20.24
CA VAL A 133 -0.59 3.78 -21.32
C VAL A 133 -1.36 5.08 -21.41
#